data_AF-A0A699K3Q1-F1
#
_entry.id   AF-A0A699K3Q1-F1
#
_cell.length_a   1.000
_cell.length_b   1.000
_cell.length_c   1.000
_cell.angle_alpha   90.00
_cell.angle_beta   90.00
_cell.angle_gamma   90.00
#
_symmetry.space_group_name_H-M   'P 1'
#
loop_
_entity.id
_entity.type
_entity.pdbx_description
1 polymer ?
#
loop_
_entity_poly.entity_id
_entity_poly.type
_entity_poly.pdbx_seq_one_letter_code
_entity_poly.pdbx_strand_id
1 'polypeptide(L)'
;MSSCNASLILNLKVKDDALPSESDNLVKQVFGGRVISKLRCCNWKHISDTYEPSVDLSLEIDDANSLSTALESFTKVERIEDEEMKFTCDQCKEKASLDKQLMLDQIPPIFELG
;
A
#
# COMPACT_ATOMS: atom_id res chain seq x y z
N MET A 1 13.42 -13.27 11.01
CA MET A 1 13.20 -11.83 11.26
C MET A 1 13.43 -11.09 9.94
N SER A 2 12.44 -11.15 9.07
CA SER A 2 12.27 -10.29 7.89
C SER A 2 10.82 -10.53 7.49
N SER A 3 9.90 -9.66 7.94
CA SER A 3 8.57 -9.64 7.33
C SER A 3 8.71 -8.80 6.08
N CYS A 4 9.01 -9.47 4.97
CA CYS A 4 8.93 -8.88 3.64
C CYS A 4 7.55 -9.23 3.08
N ASN A 5 6.53 -8.41 3.33
CA ASN A 5 5.22 -8.65 2.71
C ASN A 5 4.46 -7.40 2.26
N ALA A 6 5.10 -6.23 2.19
CA ALA A 6 4.54 -5.13 1.41
C ALA A 6 4.58 -5.38 -0.12
N SER A 7 5.10 -6.52 -0.58
CA SER A 7 5.11 -6.94 -1.99
C SER A 7 3.76 -7.50 -2.44
N LEU A 8 2.81 -7.78 -1.53
CA LEU A 8 1.54 -8.42 -1.90
C LEU A 8 0.44 -7.45 -2.36
N ILE A 9 0.49 -6.15 -2.02
CA ILE A 9 -0.45 -5.18 -2.61
C ILE A 9 -0.14 -4.90 -4.10
N LEU A 10 1.05 -5.28 -4.57
CA LEU A 10 1.40 -5.17 -6.00
C LEU A 10 0.76 -6.25 -6.89
N ASN A 11 0.06 -7.25 -6.33
CA ASN A 11 -0.55 -8.33 -7.11
C ASN A 11 -2.06 -8.24 -7.34
N LEU A 12 -2.73 -7.18 -6.90
CA LEU A 12 -4.05 -6.82 -7.45
C LEU A 12 -3.91 -5.85 -8.62
N LYS A 13 -3.08 -6.23 -9.60
CA LYS A 13 -3.28 -5.74 -10.97
C LYS A 13 -4.51 -6.46 -11.52
N VAL A 14 -5.71 -6.04 -11.11
CA VAL A 14 -6.87 -6.25 -11.96
C VAL A 14 -6.58 -5.45 -13.22
N LYS A 15 -6.15 -6.16 -14.28
CA LYS A 15 -6.15 -5.62 -15.64
C LYS A 15 -7.61 -5.32 -15.98
N ASP A 16 -8.02 -4.09 -15.77
CA ASP A 16 -9.11 -3.51 -16.52
C ASP A 16 -8.48 -2.58 -17.56
N ASP A 17 -8.23 -3.14 -18.75
CA ASP A 17 -7.93 -2.39 -19.96
C ASP A 17 -9.19 -1.58 -20.34
N ALA A 18 -9.47 -0.46 -19.67
CA ALA A 18 -10.31 0.66 -20.17
C ALA A 18 -10.41 1.84 -19.18
N LEU A 19 -10.03 3.03 -19.61
CA LEU A 19 -10.66 4.30 -19.21
C LEU A 19 -11.66 4.68 -20.34
N PRO A 20 -12.70 5.52 -20.14
CA PRO A 20 -13.36 6.00 -18.91
C PRO A 20 -14.91 5.89 -18.97
N SER A 21 -15.60 5.65 -17.85
CA SER A 21 -16.92 6.25 -17.63
C SER A 21 -17.28 6.23 -16.15
N GLU A 22 -17.67 7.40 -15.66
CA GLU A 22 -18.32 7.67 -14.38
C GLU A 22 -19.60 6.82 -14.24
N SER A 23 -19.44 5.55 -13.92
CA SER A 23 -20.46 4.81 -13.19
C SER A 23 -19.72 4.18 -12.03
N ASP A 24 -19.77 4.86 -10.88
CA ASP A 24 -19.52 4.19 -9.61
C ASP A 24 -20.54 3.06 -9.53
N ASN A 25 -20.11 1.86 -9.92
CA ASN A 25 -20.94 0.69 -9.73
C ASN A 25 -21.20 0.54 -8.22
N LEU A 26 -22.31 -0.12 -7.87
CA LEU A 26 -22.72 -0.22 -6.46
C LEU A 26 -21.58 -0.74 -5.56
N VAL A 27 -20.71 -1.60 -6.09
CA VAL A 27 -19.54 -2.11 -5.37
C VAL A 27 -18.58 -0.98 -5.00
N LYS A 28 -18.21 -0.11 -5.94
CA LYS A 28 -17.36 1.07 -5.67
C LYS A 28 -18.05 2.09 -4.75
N GLN A 29 -19.36 2.27 -4.85
CA GLN A 29 -20.09 3.19 -3.98
C GLN A 29 -20.12 2.72 -2.52
N VAL A 30 -20.23 1.41 -2.30
CA VAL A 30 -20.44 0.83 -0.97
C VAL A 30 -19.14 0.39 -0.32
N PHE A 31 -18.24 -0.22 -1.09
CA PHE A 31 -16.99 -0.83 -0.62
C PHE A 31 -15.74 -0.13 -1.17
N GLY A 32 -15.88 0.82 -2.10
CA GLY A 32 -14.75 1.52 -2.70
C GLY A 32 -14.08 2.50 -1.73
N GLY A 33 -12.80 2.25 -1.49
CA GLY A 33 -11.88 3.12 -0.77
C GLY A 33 -10.62 3.42 -1.57
N ARG A 34 -9.64 4.00 -0.89
CA ARG A 34 -8.32 4.31 -1.45
C ARG A 34 -7.24 4.21 -0.39
N VAL A 35 -6.14 3.56 -0.75
CA VAL A 35 -4.92 3.45 0.03
C VAL A 35 -3.82 4.28 -0.66
N ILE A 36 -2.91 4.84 0.13
CA ILE A 36 -1.70 5.49 -0.34
C ILE A 36 -0.51 4.61 0.00
N SER A 37 0.28 4.27 -1.02
CA SER A 37 1.61 3.70 -0.86
C SER A 37 2.64 4.82 -0.93
N LYS A 38 3.27 5.11 0.21
CA LYS A 38 4.28 6.15 0.37
C LYS A 38 5.68 5.54 0.39
N LEU A 39 6.53 6.02 -0.51
CA LEU A 39 7.94 5.64 -0.58
C LEU A 39 8.80 6.87 -0.31
N ARG A 40 9.73 6.76 0.64
CA ARG A 40 10.71 7.80 0.93
C ARG A 40 12.11 7.25 0.74
N CYS A 41 12.86 7.84 -0.20
CA CYS A 41 14.26 7.52 -0.37
C CYS A 41 15.08 8.01 0.83
N CYS A 42 15.90 7.13 1.43
CA CYS A 42 16.68 7.50 2.60
C CYS A 42 17.86 8.43 2.31
N ASN A 43 18.39 8.40 1.08
CA ASN A 43 19.56 9.19 0.67
C ASN A 43 19.20 10.65 0.42
N TRP A 44 18.18 10.90 -0.41
CA TRP A 44 17.81 12.25 -0.87
C TRP A 44 16.51 12.78 -0.22
N LYS A 45 15.87 11.96 0.62
CA LYS A 45 14.60 12.26 1.30
C LYS A 45 13.43 12.58 0.36
N HIS A 46 13.56 12.29 -0.93
CA HIS A 46 12.47 12.39 -1.90
C HIS A 46 11.34 11.44 -1.51
N ILE A 47 10.10 11.93 -1.62
CA ILE A 47 8.88 11.19 -1.29
C ILE A 47 8.09 10.97 -2.58
N SER A 48 7.58 9.76 -2.76
CA SER A 48 6.67 9.39 -3.83
C SER A 48 5.44 8.73 -3.23
N ASP A 49 4.28 9.27 -3.55
CA ASP A 49 2.99 8.74 -3.11
C ASP A 49 2.25 8.15 -4.33
N THR A 50 1.77 6.93 -4.19
CA THR A 50 0.93 6.26 -5.19
C THR A 50 -0.44 6.01 -4.58
N TYR A 51 -1.49 6.45 -5.27
CA TYR A 51 -2.88 6.34 -4.82
C TYR A 51 -3.55 5.16 -5.52
N GLU A 52 -4.00 4.19 -4.74
CA GLU A 52 -4.50 2.90 -5.23
C GLU A 52 -5.93 2.67 -4.76
N PRO A 53 -6.90 2.47 -5.67
CA PRO A 53 -8.27 2.12 -5.27
C PRO A 53 -8.27 0.78 -4.54
N SER A 54 -9.09 0.66 -3.50
CA SER A 54 -9.22 -0.56 -2.70
C SER A 54 -10.69 -0.92 -2.50
N VAL A 55 -11.00 -2.21 -2.37
CA VAL A 55 -12.34 -2.69 -1.96
C VAL A 55 -12.30 -3.48 -0.64
N ASP A 56 -11.11 -3.94 -0.26
CA ASP A 56 -10.80 -4.65 0.97
C ASP A 56 -9.39 -4.28 1.45
N LEU A 57 -9.07 -4.59 2.71
CA LEU A 57 -7.69 -4.65 3.20
C LEU A 57 -7.37 -6.04 3.71
N SER A 58 -6.22 -6.56 3.31
CA SER A 58 -5.62 -7.76 3.91
C SER A 58 -4.73 -7.35 5.09
N LEU A 59 -5.02 -7.88 6.27
CA LEU A 59 -4.26 -7.56 7.49
C LEU A 59 -3.51 -8.79 8.01
N GLU A 60 -2.24 -8.61 8.37
CA GLU A 60 -1.48 -9.65 9.07
C GLU A 60 -1.95 -9.74 10.54
N ILE A 61 -2.27 -10.96 10.98
CA ILE A 61 -2.76 -11.23 12.34
C ILE A 61 -1.78 -12.00 13.23
N ASP A 62 -0.67 -12.50 12.66
CA ASP A 62 0.27 -13.39 13.37
C ASP A 62 0.78 -12.78 14.69
N ASP A 63 1.05 -11.47 14.69
CA ASP A 63 1.52 -10.72 15.86
C ASP A 63 0.47 -9.70 16.39
N ALA A 64 -0.80 -9.80 15.95
CA ALA A 64 -1.86 -8.86 16.33
C ALA A 64 -2.96 -9.54 17.16
N ASN A 65 -3.22 -9.00 18.35
CA ASN A 65 -4.29 -9.48 19.24
C ASN A 65 -5.59 -8.66 19.12
N SER A 66 -5.61 -7.64 18.27
CA SER A 66 -6.75 -6.79 18.02
C SER A 66 -6.68 -6.18 16.63
N LEU A 67 -7.83 -5.75 16.11
CA LEU A 67 -7.90 -5.03 14.84
C LEU A 67 -7.06 -3.74 14.85
N SER A 68 -7.03 -3.02 15.99
CA SER A 68 -6.19 -1.82 16.13
C SER A 68 -4.72 -2.15 15.89
N THR A 69 -4.23 -3.19 16.56
CA THR A 69 -2.84 -3.64 16.42
C THR A 69 -2.53 -4.10 14.99
N ALA A 70 -3.47 -4.78 14.33
CA ALA A 70 -3.31 -5.20 12.95
C ALA A 70 -3.25 -4.01 11.97
N LEU A 71 -4.11 -2.99 12.15
CA LEU A 71 -4.10 -1.76 11.36
C LEU A 71 -2.87 -0.88 11.64
N GLU A 72 -2.42 -0.83 12.89
CA GLU A 72 -1.16 -0.17 13.27
C GLU A 72 0.03 -0.84 12.58
N SER A 73 0.05 -2.18 12.52
CA SER A 73 1.06 -2.93 11.78
C SER A 73 0.97 -2.64 10.27
N PHE A 74 -0.23 -2.68 9.70
CA PHE A 74 -0.48 -2.42 8.28
C PHE A 74 0.01 -1.03 7.84
N THR A 75 -0.14 -0.03 8.70
CA THR A 75 0.26 1.37 8.42
C THR A 75 1.66 1.71 8.94
N LYS A 76 2.41 0.71 9.44
CA LYS A 76 3.75 0.90 9.98
C LYS A 76 4.73 1.31 8.88
N VAL A 77 5.67 2.17 9.24
CA VAL A 77 6.81 2.47 8.37
C VAL A 77 7.76 1.27 8.39
N GLU A 78 8.01 0.72 7.21
CA GLU A 78 8.94 -0.38 6.99
C GLU A 78 10.19 0.13 6.26
N ARG A 79 11.36 -0.23 6.77
CA ARG A 79 12.63 0.08 6.13
C ARG A 79 13.03 -1.09 5.23
N ILE A 80 13.17 -0.82 3.94
CA ILE A 80 13.66 -1.80 2.95
C ILE A 80 15.15 -1.52 2.72
N GLU A 81 15.99 -2.44 3.18
CA GLU A 81 17.46 -2.40 3.04
C GLU A 81 18.03 -3.56 2.23
N ASP A 82 17.21 -4.58 1.93
CA ASP A 82 17.57 -5.77 1.18
C ASP A 82 18.02 -5.42 -0.25
N GLU A 83 19.22 -5.84 -0.64
CA GLU A 83 19.85 -5.52 -1.93
C GLU A 83 19.09 -6.09 -3.14
N GLU A 84 18.33 -7.16 -2.93
CA GLU A 84 17.48 -7.79 -3.94
C GLU A 84 16.16 -7.01 -4.11
N MET A 85 15.66 -6.39 -3.04
CA MET A 85 14.44 -5.56 -3.05
C MET A 85 14.71 -4.04 -3.16
N LYS A 86 15.98 -3.63 -3.34
CA LYS A 86 16.34 -2.21 -3.53
C LYS A 86 15.66 -1.64 -4.76
N PHE A 87 14.70 -0.73 -4.54
CA PHE A 87 14.10 0.10 -5.57
C PHE A 87 15.13 1.07 -6.15
N THR A 88 15.05 1.30 -7.45
CA THR A 88 15.82 2.37 -8.09
C THR A 88 15.06 3.67 -7.92
N CYS A 89 15.59 4.59 -7.11
CA CYS A 89 14.93 5.88 -6.93
C CYS A 89 15.02 6.70 -8.21
N ASP A 90 13.89 7.19 -8.71
CA ASP A 90 13.85 7.99 -9.95
C ASP A 90 14.64 9.29 -9.88
N GLN A 91 14.85 9.86 -8.69
CA GLN A 91 15.69 11.05 -8.52
C GLN A 91 17.16 10.70 -8.32
N CYS A 92 17.45 9.67 -7.54
CA CYS A 92 18.84 9.28 -7.26
C CYS A 92 19.49 8.54 -8.42
N LYS A 93 18.66 7.92 -9.29
CA LYS A 93 19.06 7.01 -10.37
C LYS A 93 19.90 5.82 -9.92
N GLU A 94 19.85 5.51 -8.63
CA GLU A 94 20.62 4.46 -7.98
C GLU A 94 19.71 3.63 -7.04
N LYS A 95 20.18 2.42 -6.72
CA LYS A 95 19.59 1.57 -5.69
C LYS A 95 19.81 2.21 -4.33
N ALA A 96 18.72 2.56 -3.65
CA ALA A 96 18.78 3.18 -2.32
C ALA A 96 17.91 2.40 -1.34
N SER A 97 18.25 2.48 -0.06
CA SER A 97 17.30 2.12 0.98
C SER A 97 16.13 3.09 0.98
N LEU A 98 14.96 2.58 1.37
CA LEU A 98 13.74 3.38 1.40
C LEU A 98 12.88 3.03 2.60
N ASP A 99 12.16 4.03 3.09
CA ASP A 99 11.04 3.83 4.00
C ASP A 99 9.77 3.65 3.15
N LYS A 100 9.05 2.54 3.34
CA LYS A 100 7.73 2.30 2.76
C LYS A 100 6.67 2.41 3.85
N GLN A 101 5.53 3.00 3.52
CA GLN A 101 4.38 3.09 4.42
C GLN A 101 3.08 3.00 3.62
N LEU A 102 2.10 2.27 4.13
CA LEU A 102 0.73 2.34 3.63
C LEU A 102 -0.11 3.28 4.51
N MET A 103 -1.01 4.03 3.90
CA MET A 103 -1.93 4.92 4.59
C MET A 103 -3.34 4.77 4.04
N LEU A 104 -4.35 4.87 4.88
CA LEU A 104 -5.74 4.91 4.44
C LEU A 104 -6.11 6.34 4.07
N ASP A 105 -6.67 6.55 2.88
CA ASP A 105 -7.01 7.87 2.35
C ASP A 105 -8.53 8.05 2.21
N GLN A 106 -9.20 7.10 1.56
CA GLN A 106 -10.66 7.06 1.50
C GLN A 106 -11.15 5.75 2.09
N ILE A 107 -11.96 5.87 3.15
CA ILE A 107 -12.60 4.73 3.80
C ILE A 107 -14.01 4.56 3.20
N PRO A 108 -14.36 3.38 2.70
CA PRO A 108 -15.71 3.13 2.19
C PRO A 108 -16.76 3.17 3.32
N PRO A 109 -18.05 3.42 2.99
CA PRO A 109 -19.15 3.31 3.94
C PRO A 109 -19.25 1.94 4.63
N ILE A 110 -18.99 0.87 3.88
CA ILE A 110 -18.88 -0.49 4.41
C ILE A 110 -17.48 -0.99 4.13
N PHE A 111 -16.82 -1.48 5.17
CA PHE A 111 -15.42 -1.86 5.14
C PHE A 111 -15.27 -3.35 5.44
N GLU A 112 -14.56 -4.05 4.56
CA GLU A 112 -14.29 -5.50 4.66
C GLU A 112 -12.79 -5.75 4.88
N LEU A 113 -12.49 -6.76 5.70
CA LEU A 113 -11.14 -7.21 6.02
C LEU A 113 -10.97 -8.64 5.53
N GLY A 114 -9.96 -8.87 4.69
CA GLY A 114 -9.61 -10.17 4.13
C GLY A 114 -8.54 -10.91 4.91
#